data_AF-A0A838EBC5-F1
#
_entry.id   AF-A0A838EBC5-F1
#
_cell.length_a   1.000
_cell.length_b   1.000
_cell.length_c   1.000
_cell.angle_alpha   90.00
_cell.angle_beta   90.00
_cell.angle_gamma   90.00
#
_symmetry.space_group_name_H-M   'P 1'
#
loop_
_entity.id
_entity.type
_entity.pdbx_description
1 polymer ?
#
loop_
_entity_poly.entity_id
_entity_poly.type
_entity_poly.pdbx_seq_one_letter_code
_entity_poly.pdbx_strand_id
1 'polypeptide(L)'
;MGSLLARGTGLAAAALGGVAAAQLLRSRPAQLAQMSGSTIAAPTAAGWVTDFLNAAYFARGPGQRDVDDLRLAFCVLTSRWERLGGRRLGALDVAAFHRAFGRARLADSPASPRGTLTRQELLIGGARLLGEWFPGAYADPQRRAYGIAFASPAHRKAYAPELRLRNAAIGPLTPPEVGPHERTWHTYPPVPAGDADGVVAALRAVERWPDYASEIGRFTPLRDRGLDSQTFEIEVCGRAAERAPLYLRAYVTVTRLCTREDRDDLDRYVDELNVALRTHAPDEPQPVPDGAVPVAAVDLTSHAGHFMGSACNRLLVYELEGKAYLRAVGTWDPMPWHLDRIYTRAGRYAQHAFWGMESPSESMLHQIALDTGGVA
;
A
#
# COMPACT_ATOMS: atom_id res chain seq x y z
N MET A 1 -19.86 -60.30 35.87
CA MET A 1 -20.75 -59.13 36.07
C MET A 1 -20.00 -57.87 35.70
N GLY A 2 -20.48 -57.16 34.67
CA GLY A 2 -20.37 -55.70 34.53
C GLY A 2 -19.04 -55.07 34.08
N SER A 3 -19.00 -54.67 32.80
CA SER A 3 -18.72 -53.30 32.34
C SER A 3 -17.69 -53.20 31.20
N LEU A 4 -18.20 -53.39 29.99
CA LEU A 4 -17.68 -52.87 28.72
C LEU A 4 -18.41 -51.54 28.48
N LEU A 5 -17.73 -50.38 28.44
CA LEU A 5 -18.30 -49.16 27.84
C LEU A 5 -17.21 -48.11 27.50
N ALA A 6 -17.14 -47.81 26.20
CA ALA A 6 -16.92 -46.50 25.56
C ALA A 6 -15.63 -45.70 25.83
N ARG A 7 -14.69 -45.77 24.87
CA ARG A 7 -13.81 -44.65 24.51
C ARG A 7 -14.05 -44.30 23.04
N GLY A 8 -14.73 -43.19 22.78
CA GLY A 8 -14.91 -42.70 21.42
C GLY A 8 -15.79 -41.46 21.37
N THR A 9 -15.20 -40.28 21.59
CA THR A 9 -15.74 -38.96 21.17
C THR A 9 -14.68 -37.89 21.41
N GLY A 10 -13.80 -37.64 20.43
CA GLY A 10 -12.73 -36.64 20.57
C GLY A 10 -12.29 -35.96 19.28
N LEU A 11 -13.09 -36.01 18.21
CA LEU A 11 -12.71 -35.44 16.89
C LEU A 11 -13.77 -34.53 16.23
N ALA A 12 -14.94 -34.32 16.84
CA ALA A 12 -16.01 -33.50 16.25
C ALA A 12 -16.05 -32.03 16.68
N ALA A 13 -15.33 -31.64 17.75
CA ALA A 13 -15.39 -30.28 18.30
C ALA A 13 -14.44 -29.27 17.63
N ALA A 14 -13.39 -29.74 16.93
CA ALA A 14 -12.43 -28.85 16.26
C ALA A 14 -12.93 -28.32 14.90
N ALA A 15 -13.80 -29.07 14.21
CA ALA A 15 -14.31 -28.68 12.89
C ALA A 15 -15.41 -27.61 12.94
N LEU A 16 -16.27 -27.62 13.97
CA LEU A 16 -17.37 -26.66 14.11
C LEU A 16 -16.90 -25.27 14.57
N GLY A 17 -15.81 -25.19 15.35
CA GLY A 17 -15.19 -23.92 15.73
C GLY A 17 -14.60 -23.15 14.55
N GLY A 18 -14.05 -23.86 13.56
CA GLY A 18 -13.52 -23.27 12.32
C GLY A 18 -14.60 -22.65 11.43
N VAL A 19 -15.78 -23.29 11.33
CA VAL A 19 -16.90 -22.79 10.51
C VAL A 19 -17.58 -21.59 11.18
N ALA A 20 -17.79 -21.61 12.49
CA ALA A 20 -18.34 -20.47 13.23
C ALA A 20 -17.37 -19.27 13.25
N ALA A 21 -16.06 -19.51 13.39
CA ALA A 21 -15.05 -18.46 13.27
C ALA A 21 -14.98 -17.89 11.84
N ALA A 22 -15.06 -18.74 10.81
CA ALA A 22 -15.13 -18.30 9.41
C ALA A 22 -16.42 -17.50 9.11
N GLN A 23 -17.56 -17.86 9.70
CA GLN A 23 -18.82 -17.12 9.56
C GLN A 23 -18.82 -15.80 10.34
N LEU A 24 -18.18 -15.75 11.51
CA LEU A 24 -17.99 -14.50 12.27
C LEU A 24 -17.05 -13.53 11.56
N LEU A 25 -16.00 -14.02 10.90
CA LEU A 25 -15.13 -13.23 10.01
C LEU A 25 -15.85 -12.71 8.75
N ARG A 26 -16.98 -13.32 8.37
CA ARG A 26 -17.88 -12.85 7.29
C ARG A 26 -18.91 -11.81 7.75
N SER A 27 -18.97 -11.49 9.05
CA SER A 27 -19.90 -10.47 9.55
C SER A 27 -19.42 -9.05 9.21
N ARG A 28 -20.37 -8.19 8.84
CA ARG A 28 -20.14 -6.81 8.36
C ARG A 28 -19.33 -5.92 9.32
N PRO A 29 -19.51 -5.98 10.66
CA PRO A 29 -18.71 -5.19 11.60
C PRO A 29 -17.27 -5.71 11.74
N ALA A 30 -17.05 -7.03 11.64
CA ALA A 30 -15.73 -7.63 11.72
C ALA A 30 -14.86 -7.25 10.51
N GLN A 31 -15.45 -7.17 9.32
CA GLN A 31 -14.76 -6.73 8.09
C GLN A 31 -14.30 -5.27 8.20
N LEU A 32 -15.13 -4.35 8.71
CA LEU A 32 -14.73 -2.96 8.93
C LEU A 32 -13.62 -2.84 9.99
N ALA A 33 -13.68 -3.65 11.05
CA ALA A 33 -12.64 -3.69 12.08
C ALA A 33 -11.29 -4.20 11.53
N GLN A 34 -11.29 -5.14 10.58
CA GLN A 34 -10.07 -5.64 9.92
C GLN A 34 -9.36 -4.57 9.09
N MET A 35 -10.11 -3.58 8.59
CA MET A 35 -9.56 -2.44 7.84
C MET A 35 -8.89 -1.39 8.75
N SER A 36 -9.06 -1.51 10.08
CA SER A 36 -8.48 -0.58 11.05
C SER A 36 -7.11 -1.02 11.56
N GLY A 37 -6.23 -0.05 11.80
CA GLY A 37 -4.84 -0.27 12.20
C GLY A 37 -3.95 -0.76 11.05
N SER A 38 -2.70 -1.11 11.36
CA SER A 38 -1.75 -1.65 10.36
C SER A 38 -0.88 -2.76 10.93
N THR A 39 -0.07 -3.40 10.09
CA THR A 39 0.91 -4.39 10.55
C THR A 39 1.91 -3.79 11.56
N ILE A 40 2.09 -2.46 11.56
CA ILE A 40 3.02 -1.77 12.45
C ILE A 40 2.35 -1.05 13.64
N ALA A 41 1.07 -0.69 13.53
CA ALA A 41 0.36 0.08 14.56
C ALA A 41 -0.89 -0.66 15.05
N ALA A 42 -0.96 -0.87 16.36
CA ALA A 42 -2.17 -1.39 17.00
C ALA A 42 -3.29 -0.34 16.95
N PRO A 43 -4.57 -0.75 17.06
CA PRO A 43 -5.69 0.21 17.11
C PRO A 43 -5.53 1.28 18.21
N THR A 44 -4.91 0.92 19.34
CA THR A 44 -4.63 1.85 20.45
C THR A 44 -3.58 2.92 20.13
N ALA A 45 -2.83 2.78 19.03
CA ALA A 45 -1.88 3.78 18.56
C ALA A 45 -2.46 4.71 17.48
N ALA A 46 -3.65 4.42 16.95
CA ALA A 46 -4.21 5.13 15.79
C ALA A 46 -4.24 6.66 16.00
N GLY A 47 -4.73 7.11 17.16
CA GLY A 47 -4.82 8.55 17.46
C GLY A 47 -3.47 9.26 17.41
N TRP A 48 -2.45 8.74 18.08
CA TRP A 48 -1.15 9.42 18.15
C TRP A 48 -0.31 9.22 16.88
N VAL A 49 -0.47 8.10 16.18
CA VAL A 49 0.20 7.86 14.88
C VAL A 49 -0.35 8.84 13.83
N THR A 50 -1.68 8.96 13.74
CA THR A 50 -2.33 9.94 12.86
C THR A 50 -1.89 11.35 13.21
N ASP A 51 -1.84 11.69 14.49
CA ASP A 51 -1.38 12.99 14.97
C ASP A 51 0.09 13.29 14.62
N PHE A 52 0.97 12.30 14.68
CA PHE A 52 2.37 12.41 14.25
C PHE A 52 2.50 12.61 12.73
N LEU A 53 1.76 11.83 11.93
CA LEU A 53 1.75 11.97 10.46
C LEU A 53 1.13 13.31 10.03
N ASN A 54 0.10 13.77 10.74
CA ASN A 54 -0.49 15.10 10.55
C ASN A 54 0.55 16.20 10.80
N ALA A 55 1.28 16.13 11.91
CA ALA A 55 2.32 17.11 12.21
C ALA A 55 3.41 17.16 11.11
N ALA A 56 3.80 16.00 10.57
CA ALA A 56 4.81 15.89 9.54
C ALA A 56 4.36 16.45 8.17
N TYR A 57 3.07 16.33 7.84
CA TYR A 57 2.56 16.62 6.49
C TYR A 57 1.26 17.44 6.48
N PHE A 58 0.14 16.87 6.90
CA PHE A 58 -1.20 17.46 6.67
C PHE A 58 -1.47 18.77 7.44
N ALA A 59 -0.84 18.98 8.59
CA ALA A 59 -0.95 20.21 9.36
C ALA A 59 -0.16 21.38 8.74
N ARG A 60 0.78 21.09 7.82
CA ARG A 60 1.58 22.10 7.12
C ARG A 60 0.76 22.70 5.97
N GLY A 61 1.03 23.97 5.66
CA GLY A 61 0.39 24.64 4.53
C GLY A 61 0.73 23.94 3.20
N PRO A 62 -0.15 23.98 2.17
CA PRO A 62 0.06 23.25 0.92
C PRO A 62 1.44 23.49 0.26
N GLY A 63 1.92 24.74 0.22
CA GLY A 63 3.24 25.08 -0.34
C GLY A 63 4.44 24.65 0.50
N GLN A 64 4.22 24.05 1.67
CA GLN A 64 5.25 23.50 2.54
C GLN A 64 5.22 21.98 2.59
N ARG A 65 4.27 21.32 1.92
CA ARG A 65 4.14 19.86 1.93
C ARG A 65 5.11 19.25 0.95
N ASP A 66 5.85 18.25 1.43
CA ASP A 66 6.72 17.40 0.62
C ASP A 66 6.42 15.95 0.97
N VAL A 67 6.07 15.14 -0.04
CA VAL A 67 5.71 13.74 0.16
C VAL A 67 6.87 12.95 0.74
N ASP A 68 8.12 13.36 0.49
CA ASP A 68 9.28 12.73 1.12
C ASP A 68 9.33 12.95 2.63
N ASP A 69 8.77 14.04 3.15
CA ASP A 69 8.64 14.24 4.61
C ASP A 69 7.58 13.29 5.22
N LEU A 70 6.52 12.97 4.47
CA LEU A 70 5.56 11.95 4.88
C LEU A 70 6.19 10.54 4.86
N ARG A 71 6.98 10.22 3.84
CA ARG A 71 7.77 8.97 3.76
C ARG A 71 8.76 8.86 4.91
N LEU A 72 9.46 9.96 5.23
CA LEU A 72 10.36 10.04 6.38
C LEU A 72 9.63 9.77 7.69
N ALA A 73 8.47 10.39 7.92
CA ALA A 73 7.68 10.15 9.12
C ALA A 73 7.23 8.69 9.23
N PHE A 74 6.77 8.10 8.13
CA PHE A 74 6.48 6.67 8.06
C PHE A 74 7.72 5.80 8.30
N CYS A 75 8.89 6.23 7.82
CA CYS A 75 10.15 5.54 8.03
C CYS A 75 10.57 5.55 9.51
N VAL A 76 10.37 6.66 10.22
CA VAL A 76 10.56 6.73 11.68
C VAL A 76 9.67 5.70 12.39
N LEU A 77 8.38 5.64 12.05
CA LEU A 77 7.41 4.72 12.68
C LEU A 77 7.79 3.25 12.44
N THR A 78 8.04 2.89 11.19
CA THR A 78 8.38 1.51 10.78
C THR A 78 9.75 1.08 11.32
N SER A 79 10.75 1.95 11.33
CA SER A 79 12.06 1.67 11.92
C SER A 79 11.96 1.48 13.44
N ARG A 80 11.09 2.25 14.12
CA ARG A 80 10.81 2.02 15.55
C ARG A 80 10.13 0.68 15.79
N TRP A 81 9.16 0.32 14.96
CA TRP A 81 8.47 -0.97 15.00
C TRP A 81 9.45 -2.15 14.80
N GLU A 82 10.36 -2.04 13.83
CA GLU A 82 11.39 -3.06 13.56
C GLU A 82 12.32 -3.22 14.77
N ARG A 83 12.82 -2.12 15.34
CA ARG A 83 13.67 -2.15 16.54
C ARG A 83 13.01 -2.75 17.78
N LEU A 84 11.67 -2.78 17.80
CA LEU A 84 10.87 -3.43 18.84
C LEU A 84 10.58 -4.91 18.53
N GLY A 85 11.30 -5.50 17.57
CA GLY A 85 11.15 -6.91 17.17
C GLY A 85 9.84 -7.19 16.45
N GLY A 86 9.26 -6.18 15.79
CA GLY A 86 7.99 -6.30 15.06
C GLY A 86 6.74 -6.29 15.94
N ARG A 87 6.88 -5.94 17.24
CA ARG A 87 5.72 -5.67 18.09
C ARG A 87 5.02 -4.41 17.56
N ARG A 88 3.70 -4.50 17.31
CA ARG A 88 2.89 -3.33 16.95
C ARG A 88 3.08 -2.20 17.96
N LEU A 89 3.24 -0.99 17.43
CA LEU A 89 3.22 0.26 18.20
C LEU A 89 1.86 0.39 18.90
N GLY A 90 1.88 0.67 20.20
CA GLY A 90 0.70 0.83 21.04
C GLY A 90 0.61 2.22 21.67
N ALA A 91 -0.40 2.43 22.52
CA ALA A 91 -0.59 3.71 23.20
C ALA A 91 0.64 4.18 24.00
N LEU A 92 1.35 3.26 24.69
CA LEU A 92 2.50 3.61 25.53
C LEU A 92 3.75 4.04 24.73
N ASP A 93 3.83 3.68 23.45
CA ASP A 93 4.96 4.05 22.61
C ASP A 93 4.99 5.57 22.31
N VAL A 94 3.85 6.26 22.49
CA VAL A 94 3.73 7.72 22.31
C VAL A 94 4.70 8.49 23.21
N ALA A 95 5.02 7.98 24.40
CA ALA A 95 5.92 8.64 25.33
C ALA A 95 7.35 8.78 24.75
N ALA A 96 7.81 7.79 23.98
CA ALA A 96 9.10 7.87 23.30
C ALA A 96 9.09 8.92 22.18
N PHE A 97 7.99 9.02 21.43
CA PHE A 97 7.79 10.04 20.40
C PHE A 97 7.70 11.45 21.00
N HIS A 98 6.97 11.65 22.09
CA HIS A 98 6.93 12.93 22.78
C HIS A 98 8.31 13.38 23.28
N ARG A 99 9.12 12.46 23.83
CA ARG A 99 10.49 12.80 24.23
C ARG A 99 11.38 13.19 23.04
N ALA A 100 11.23 12.52 21.90
CA ALA A 100 12.05 12.75 20.72
C ALA A 100 11.65 14.02 19.94
N PHE A 101 10.35 14.21 19.72
CA PHE A 101 9.78 15.23 18.81
C PHE A 101 9.00 16.34 19.52
N GLY A 102 8.54 16.12 20.76
CA GLY A 102 7.57 16.99 21.43
C GLY A 102 8.04 18.42 21.63
N ARG A 103 9.31 18.64 21.98
CA ARG A 103 9.85 20.00 22.14
C ARG A 103 9.83 20.80 20.83
N ALA A 104 10.25 20.18 19.73
CA ALA A 104 10.24 20.82 18.41
C ALA A 104 8.79 21.12 17.99
N ARG A 105 7.92 20.12 18.13
CA ARG A 105 6.51 20.23 17.73
C ARG A 105 5.70 21.25 18.53
N LEU A 106 5.99 21.44 19.81
CA LEU A 106 5.22 22.33 20.70
C LEU A 106 5.77 23.75 20.75
N ALA A 107 6.98 23.98 20.25
CA ALA A 107 7.55 25.30 20.12
C ALA A 107 7.01 25.99 18.87
N ASP A 108 6.75 27.29 18.95
CA ASP A 108 6.60 28.11 17.74
C ASP A 108 7.99 28.51 17.25
N SER A 109 8.25 28.32 15.96
CA SER A 109 9.44 28.84 15.31
C SER A 109 9.08 29.48 13.97
N PRO A 110 9.90 30.40 13.45
CA PRO A 110 9.70 30.97 12.12
C PRO A 110 9.64 29.91 11.00
N ALA A 111 10.31 28.76 11.20
CA ALA A 111 10.37 27.68 10.22
C ALA A 111 9.24 26.65 10.36
N SER A 112 8.60 26.56 11.52
CA SER A 112 7.66 25.51 11.90
C SER A 112 6.63 26.07 12.88
N PRO A 113 5.37 26.32 12.43
CA PRO A 113 4.28 26.68 13.32
C PRO A 113 4.04 25.58 14.35
N ARG A 114 3.58 25.95 15.56
CA ARG A 114 3.22 24.98 16.60
C ARG A 114 2.29 23.89 16.06
N GLY A 115 2.61 22.66 16.41
CA GLY A 115 1.88 21.46 16.01
C GLY A 115 2.40 20.82 14.72
N THR A 116 3.34 21.45 14.01
CA THR A 116 3.96 20.90 12.79
C THR A 116 5.38 20.39 13.04
N LEU A 117 5.91 19.64 12.09
CA LEU A 117 7.29 19.15 12.07
C LEU A 117 7.87 19.37 10.68
N THR A 118 8.97 20.11 10.61
CA THR A 118 9.79 20.23 9.40
C THR A 118 10.61 18.97 9.17
N ARG A 119 11.15 18.80 7.95
CA ARG A 119 12.13 17.76 7.62
C ARG A 119 13.28 17.67 8.62
N GLN A 120 13.87 18.81 8.95
CA GLN A 120 15.01 18.87 9.88
C GLN A 120 14.60 18.39 11.28
N GLU A 121 13.42 18.77 11.76
CA GLU A 121 12.90 18.32 13.05
C GLU A 121 12.57 16.82 13.05
N LEU A 122 12.08 16.28 11.93
CA LEU A 122 11.89 14.84 11.74
C LEU A 122 13.22 14.08 11.81
N LEU A 123 14.28 14.58 11.15
CA LEU A 123 15.60 13.95 11.19
C LEU A 123 16.24 14.02 12.58
N ILE A 124 16.18 15.17 13.25
CA ILE A 124 16.71 15.36 14.61
C ILE A 124 15.95 14.47 15.61
N GLY A 125 14.62 14.48 15.55
CA GLY A 125 13.81 13.62 16.42
C GLY A 125 14.00 12.13 16.10
N GLY A 126 14.13 11.77 14.82
CA GLY A 126 14.48 10.42 14.38
C GLY A 126 15.81 9.96 14.96
N ALA A 127 16.84 10.80 14.92
CA ALA A 127 18.13 10.54 15.55
C ALA A 127 18.03 10.33 17.07
N ARG A 128 17.21 11.12 17.76
CA ARG A 128 16.96 10.94 19.21
C ARG A 128 16.21 9.64 19.53
N LEU A 129 15.26 9.25 18.68
CA LEU A 129 14.43 8.05 18.89
C LEU A 129 15.15 6.75 18.50
N LEU A 130 15.90 6.79 17.41
CA LEU A 130 16.46 5.62 16.72
C LEU A 130 17.99 5.57 16.75
N GLY A 131 18.66 6.64 17.17
CA GLY A 131 20.13 6.75 17.20
C GLY A 131 20.67 7.67 16.10
N GLU A 132 21.84 8.24 16.34
CA GLU A 132 22.50 9.23 15.45
C GLU A 132 22.74 8.75 14.03
N TRP A 133 22.75 7.43 13.81
CA TRP A 133 22.90 6.82 12.50
C TRP A 133 21.67 6.99 11.60
N PHE A 134 20.48 7.30 12.14
CA PHE A 134 19.21 7.27 11.41
C PHE A 134 19.15 8.26 10.24
N PRO A 135 19.51 9.56 10.38
CA PRO A 135 19.49 10.48 9.25
C PRO A 135 20.35 10.02 8.07
N GLY A 136 21.55 9.50 8.37
CA GLY A 136 22.44 8.94 7.34
C GLY A 136 21.89 7.67 6.71
N ALA A 137 21.20 6.81 7.48
CA ALA A 137 20.54 5.62 6.94
C ALA A 137 19.34 5.96 6.06
N TYR A 138 18.55 6.97 6.43
CA TYR A 138 17.40 7.39 5.63
C TYR A 138 17.84 7.94 4.26
N ALA A 139 18.94 8.69 4.22
CA ALA A 139 19.48 9.25 2.99
C ALA A 139 20.20 8.22 2.09
N ASP A 140 20.49 7.02 2.60
CA ASP A 140 21.26 5.98 1.90
C ASP A 140 20.34 4.86 1.37
N PRO A 141 20.13 4.76 0.04
CA PRO A 141 19.32 3.71 -0.56
C PRO A 141 19.83 2.29 -0.29
N GLN A 142 21.12 2.11 0.04
CA GLN A 142 21.65 0.80 0.44
C GLN A 142 21.19 0.39 1.84
N ARG A 143 20.79 1.36 2.67
CA ARG A 143 20.33 1.16 4.05
C ARG A 143 18.83 1.41 4.22
N ARG A 144 18.09 1.68 3.14
CA ARG A 144 16.65 1.89 3.18
C ARG A 144 15.93 0.83 2.34
N ALA A 145 14.93 0.18 2.94
CA ALA A 145 14.07 -0.80 2.27
C ALA A 145 12.84 -1.11 3.14
N TYR A 146 11.73 -1.55 2.55
CA TYR A 146 10.50 -1.93 3.27
C TYR A 146 9.89 -0.79 4.11
N GLY A 147 10.23 0.45 3.74
CA GLY A 147 9.94 1.67 4.48
C GLY A 147 10.82 1.87 5.72
N ILE A 148 11.81 1.03 5.97
CA ILE A 148 12.67 1.03 7.18
C ILE A 148 14.06 1.58 6.82
N ALA A 149 14.65 2.35 7.73
CA ALA A 149 16.06 2.72 7.69
C ALA A 149 16.86 1.80 8.62
N PHE A 150 17.87 1.13 8.07
CA PHE A 150 18.68 0.14 8.76
C PHE A 150 20.02 0.73 9.23
N ALA A 151 20.48 0.26 10.40
CA ALA A 151 21.75 0.74 10.97
C ALA A 151 22.96 0.43 10.09
N SER A 152 22.89 -0.59 9.23
CA SER A 152 23.90 -0.93 8.24
C SER A 152 23.30 -1.71 7.06
N PRO A 153 24.00 -1.82 5.92
CA PRO A 153 23.58 -2.71 4.82
C PRO A 153 23.47 -4.18 5.26
N ALA A 154 24.32 -4.63 6.20
CA ALA A 154 24.24 -5.98 6.75
C ALA A 154 22.96 -6.20 7.57
N HIS A 155 22.52 -5.19 8.35
CA HIS A 155 21.24 -5.23 9.06
C HIS A 155 20.07 -5.30 8.07
N ARG A 156 20.09 -4.48 7.00
CA ARG A 156 19.10 -4.57 5.91
C ARG A 156 19.04 -5.98 5.31
N LYS A 157 20.19 -6.57 4.98
CA LYS A 157 20.27 -7.92 4.38
C LYS A 157 19.72 -9.01 5.30
N ALA A 158 19.82 -8.83 6.63
CA ALA A 158 19.32 -9.79 7.61
C ALA A 158 17.82 -9.61 7.93
N TYR A 159 17.17 -8.55 7.43
CA TYR A 159 15.77 -8.29 7.71
C TYR A 159 14.85 -9.22 6.93
N ALA A 160 13.88 -9.80 7.63
CA ALA A 160 12.84 -10.65 7.03
C ALA A 160 11.49 -9.89 7.00
N PRO A 161 10.96 -9.47 5.84
CA PRO A 161 9.68 -8.77 5.72
C PRO A 161 8.48 -9.59 6.24
N GLU A 162 8.60 -10.92 6.31
CA GLU A 162 7.62 -11.83 6.90
C GLU A 162 7.32 -11.53 8.37
N LEU A 163 8.18 -10.75 9.05
CA LEU A 163 7.88 -10.21 10.37
C LEU A 163 6.52 -9.50 10.42
N ARG A 164 6.12 -8.84 9.33
CA ARG A 164 4.81 -8.17 9.21
C ARG A 164 3.64 -9.15 9.21
N LEU A 165 3.83 -10.37 8.69
CA LEU A 165 2.78 -11.39 8.59
C LEU A 165 2.22 -11.78 9.95
N ARG A 166 2.99 -11.65 11.04
CA ARG A 166 2.53 -11.93 12.42
C ARG A 166 1.30 -11.11 12.82
N ASN A 167 1.15 -9.90 12.26
CA ASN A 167 0.05 -8.99 12.55
C ASN A 167 -0.84 -8.72 11.33
N ALA A 168 -0.57 -9.39 10.21
CA ALA A 168 -1.32 -9.19 8.98
C ALA A 168 -2.67 -9.93 9.06
N ALA A 169 -3.72 -9.27 8.60
CA ALA A 169 -5.08 -9.80 8.54
C ALA A 169 -5.42 -10.17 7.08
N ILE A 170 -4.61 -11.06 6.50
CA ILE A 170 -4.73 -11.45 5.10
C ILE A 170 -5.83 -12.50 4.97
N GLY A 171 -6.96 -12.13 4.35
CA GLY A 171 -8.03 -13.06 3.98
C GLY A 171 -7.69 -13.88 2.74
N PRO A 172 -8.60 -14.75 2.25
CA PRO A 172 -8.45 -15.38 0.93
C PRO A 172 -8.43 -14.32 -0.19
N LEU A 173 -7.90 -14.67 -1.36
CA LEU A 173 -8.02 -13.84 -2.56
C LEU A 173 -9.50 -13.72 -2.97
N THR A 174 -9.88 -12.54 -3.45
CA THR A 174 -11.21 -12.20 -3.94
C THR A 174 -11.08 -11.58 -5.33
N PRO A 175 -10.77 -12.37 -6.38
CA PRO A 175 -10.83 -11.86 -7.74
C PRO A 175 -12.28 -11.48 -8.10
N PRO A 176 -12.51 -10.60 -9.09
CA PRO A 176 -13.85 -10.34 -9.61
C PRO A 176 -14.57 -11.64 -10.04
N GLU A 177 -15.77 -11.88 -9.51
CA GLU A 177 -16.52 -13.12 -9.69
C GLU A 177 -17.70 -12.95 -10.66
N VAL A 178 -18.31 -11.76 -10.74
CA VAL A 178 -19.48 -11.54 -11.61
C VAL A 178 -19.08 -11.54 -13.08
N GLY A 179 -20.05 -11.68 -13.99
CA GLY A 179 -19.77 -11.66 -15.43
C GLY A 179 -19.14 -10.34 -15.89
N PRO A 180 -18.30 -10.33 -16.93
CA PRO A 180 -17.63 -9.11 -17.41
C PRO A 180 -18.53 -7.90 -17.68
N HIS A 181 -19.78 -8.12 -18.11
CA HIS A 181 -20.77 -7.05 -18.35
C HIS A 181 -21.35 -6.42 -17.07
N GLU A 182 -21.23 -7.10 -15.92
CA GLU A 182 -21.71 -6.61 -14.63
C GLU A 182 -20.58 -5.96 -13.81
N ARG A 183 -19.33 -6.12 -14.24
CA ARG A 183 -18.16 -5.53 -13.60
C ARG A 183 -18.08 -4.05 -13.92
N THR A 184 -17.53 -3.29 -12.98
CA THR A 184 -16.99 -1.97 -13.31
C THR A 184 -15.61 -2.15 -13.91
N TRP A 185 -15.37 -1.49 -15.04
CA TRP A 185 -14.07 -1.36 -15.69
C TRP A 185 -13.64 0.10 -15.62
N HIS A 186 -12.35 0.34 -15.44
CA HIS A 186 -11.83 1.70 -15.47
C HIS A 186 -10.38 1.76 -15.92
N THR A 187 -10.07 2.62 -16.88
CA THR A 187 -8.70 2.88 -17.35
C THR A 187 -8.25 4.25 -16.86
N TYR A 188 -7.14 4.29 -16.12
CA TYR A 188 -6.57 5.54 -15.64
C TYR A 188 -5.70 6.21 -16.73
N PRO A 189 -5.51 7.55 -16.69
CA PRO A 189 -4.58 8.24 -17.56
C PRO A 189 -3.18 7.62 -17.51
N PRO A 190 -2.48 7.51 -18.65
CA PRO A 190 -1.14 6.97 -18.65
C PRO A 190 -0.16 8.02 -18.13
N VAL A 191 0.77 7.60 -17.28
CA VAL A 191 1.83 8.44 -16.73
C VAL A 191 3.08 8.29 -17.60
N PRO A 192 3.58 9.38 -18.22
CA PRO A 192 4.85 9.34 -18.95
C PRO A 192 6.00 9.00 -18.01
N ALA A 193 6.85 8.07 -18.42
CA ALA A 193 8.05 7.68 -17.69
C ALA A 193 9.32 7.97 -18.51
N GLY A 194 10.47 8.00 -17.85
CA GLY A 194 11.75 8.24 -18.52
C GLY A 194 12.16 7.08 -19.43
N ASP A 195 12.04 5.85 -18.93
CA ASP A 195 12.43 4.63 -19.62
C ASP A 195 11.58 3.44 -19.12
N ALA A 196 11.19 2.55 -20.04
CA ALA A 196 10.35 1.40 -19.72
C ALA A 196 11.09 0.38 -18.86
N ASP A 197 12.40 0.20 -19.08
CA ASP A 197 13.23 -0.76 -18.34
C ASP A 197 13.43 -0.31 -16.90
N GLY A 198 13.66 0.98 -16.70
CA GLY A 198 13.68 1.64 -15.39
C GLY A 198 12.38 1.43 -14.63
N VAL A 199 11.21 1.61 -15.27
CA VAL A 199 9.90 1.35 -14.64
C VAL A 199 9.76 -0.12 -14.26
N VAL A 200 10.11 -1.06 -15.14
CA VAL A 200 10.05 -2.50 -14.83
C VAL A 200 10.98 -2.85 -13.67
N ALA A 201 12.19 -2.27 -13.64
CA ALA A 201 13.14 -2.45 -12.55
C ALA A 201 12.58 -1.91 -11.21
N ALA A 202 11.95 -0.74 -11.22
CA ALA A 202 11.30 -0.15 -10.05
C ALA A 202 10.12 -1.03 -9.55
N LEU A 203 9.30 -1.56 -10.46
CA LEU A 203 8.22 -2.48 -10.12
C LEU A 203 8.75 -3.79 -9.52
N ARG A 204 9.88 -4.31 -10.01
CA ARG A 204 10.51 -5.54 -9.47
C ARG A 204 11.23 -5.33 -8.13
N ALA A 205 11.72 -4.11 -7.86
CA ALA A 205 12.33 -3.72 -6.59
C ALA A 205 11.27 -3.48 -5.51
N VAL A 206 10.51 -4.52 -5.16
CA VAL A 206 9.34 -4.44 -4.27
C VAL A 206 9.68 -3.84 -2.90
N GLU A 207 10.91 -4.04 -2.43
CA GLU A 207 11.41 -3.46 -1.18
C GLU A 207 11.50 -1.94 -1.22
N ARG A 208 11.54 -1.32 -2.41
CA ARG A 208 11.53 0.12 -2.61
C ARG A 208 10.12 0.69 -2.81
N TRP A 209 9.07 -0.12 -2.92
CA TRP A 209 7.71 0.40 -3.12
C TRP A 209 7.24 1.42 -2.06
N PRO A 210 7.63 1.31 -0.77
CA PRO A 210 7.36 2.36 0.20
C PRO A 210 8.01 3.71 -0.10
N ASP A 211 9.10 3.75 -0.88
CA ASP A 211 9.72 4.99 -1.36
C ASP A 211 8.90 5.64 -2.48
N TYR A 212 7.96 4.92 -3.09
CA TYR A 212 7.01 5.44 -4.09
C TYR A 212 5.65 5.81 -3.47
N ALA A 213 5.52 5.73 -2.14
CA ALA A 213 4.32 6.14 -1.43
C ALA A 213 3.89 7.57 -1.79
N SER A 214 2.61 7.80 -2.00
CA SER A 214 2.05 9.12 -2.25
C SER A 214 1.37 9.67 -0.99
N GLU A 215 0.85 10.89 -1.06
CA GLU A 215 0.13 11.47 0.08
C GLU A 215 -1.18 10.74 0.44
N ILE A 216 -1.72 9.96 -0.49
CA ILE A 216 -2.98 9.25 -0.32
C ILE A 216 -2.79 7.74 -0.13
N GLY A 217 -1.59 7.20 -0.28
CA GLY A 217 -1.39 5.80 0.07
C GLY A 217 0.01 5.25 -0.18
N ARG A 218 0.21 4.00 0.25
CA ARG A 218 1.45 3.26 0.05
C ARG A 218 1.22 1.77 -0.01
N PHE A 219 2.17 1.08 -0.64
CA PHE A 219 2.24 -0.37 -0.71
C PHE A 219 3.48 -0.84 0.03
N THR A 220 3.33 -1.83 0.90
CA THR A 220 4.44 -2.43 1.61
C THR A 220 4.47 -3.94 1.39
N PRO A 221 5.55 -4.52 0.84
CA PRO A 221 5.62 -5.96 0.63
C PRO A 221 5.71 -6.70 1.97
N LEU A 222 5.11 -7.88 2.02
CA LEU A 222 5.03 -8.73 3.20
C LEU A 222 5.91 -9.99 3.14
N ARG A 223 6.68 -10.15 2.06
CA ARG A 223 7.53 -11.33 1.80
C ARG A 223 8.79 -10.92 1.05
N ASP A 224 9.82 -11.74 1.17
CA ASP A 224 11.10 -11.56 0.49
C ASP A 224 11.18 -12.43 -0.78
N ARG A 225 10.34 -12.13 -1.79
CA ARG A 225 10.27 -12.96 -3.01
C ARG A 225 10.12 -12.22 -4.33
N GLY A 226 10.60 -10.98 -4.42
CA GLY A 226 10.41 -10.17 -5.63
C GLY A 226 8.91 -9.91 -5.89
N LEU A 227 8.52 -9.78 -7.16
CA LEU A 227 7.14 -9.41 -7.53
C LEU A 227 6.20 -10.62 -7.65
N ASP A 228 6.70 -11.79 -8.04
CA ASP A 228 5.88 -12.98 -8.25
C ASP A 228 5.17 -13.41 -6.95
N SER A 229 3.85 -13.55 -7.03
CA SER A 229 3.00 -13.91 -5.89
C SER A 229 3.16 -12.98 -4.69
N GLN A 230 3.74 -11.79 -4.85
CA GLN A 230 4.03 -10.89 -3.73
C GLN A 230 2.73 -10.33 -3.16
N THR A 231 2.55 -10.42 -1.84
CA THR A 231 1.44 -9.74 -1.16
C THR A 231 1.92 -8.39 -0.63
N PHE A 232 1.13 -7.36 -0.87
CA PHE A 232 1.34 -6.03 -0.34
C PHE A 232 0.26 -5.71 0.68
N GLU A 233 0.66 -5.12 1.81
CA GLU A 233 -0.25 -4.30 2.62
C GLU A 233 -0.41 -2.96 1.93
N ILE A 234 -1.66 -2.55 1.76
CA ILE A 234 -2.05 -1.25 1.26
C ILE A 234 -2.52 -0.43 2.46
N GLU A 235 -1.93 0.75 2.64
CA GLU A 235 -2.45 1.76 3.54
C GLU A 235 -2.87 2.96 2.70
N VAL A 236 -4.17 3.25 2.66
CA VAL A 236 -4.75 4.38 1.92
C VAL A 236 -5.29 5.40 2.91
N CYS A 237 -4.95 6.66 2.70
CA CYS A 237 -5.47 7.80 3.41
C CYS A 237 -6.79 8.26 2.75
N GLY A 238 -7.91 7.87 3.36
CA GLY A 238 -9.21 8.49 3.08
C GLY A 238 -9.30 9.87 3.75
N ARG A 239 -9.59 10.92 2.98
CA ARG A 239 -9.81 12.27 3.54
C ARG A 239 -11.25 12.41 4.02
N ALA A 240 -11.49 12.19 5.32
CA ALA A 240 -12.78 12.53 5.93
C ALA A 240 -12.92 14.05 6.17
N ALA A 241 -11.78 14.73 6.39
CA ALA A 241 -11.61 16.18 6.45
C ALA A 241 -10.13 16.54 6.15
N GLU A 242 -9.83 17.80 5.82
CA GLU A 242 -8.50 18.27 5.37
C GLU A 242 -7.34 17.93 6.33
N ARG A 243 -7.63 17.79 7.63
CA ARG A 243 -6.63 17.51 8.70
C ARG A 243 -6.89 16.21 9.46
N ALA A 244 -7.75 15.34 8.96
CA ALA A 244 -8.11 14.09 9.62
C ALA A 244 -8.04 12.91 8.64
N PRO A 245 -6.82 12.47 8.27
CA PRO A 245 -6.66 11.31 7.42
C PRO A 245 -7.14 10.05 8.15
N LEU A 246 -8.00 9.28 7.50
CA LEU A 246 -8.37 7.95 7.92
C LEU A 246 -7.50 6.96 7.14
N TYR A 247 -6.58 6.31 7.82
CA TYR A 247 -5.79 5.24 7.23
C TYR A 247 -6.59 3.95 7.21
N LEU A 248 -6.99 3.54 6.01
CA LEU A 248 -7.61 2.25 5.75
C LEU A 248 -6.55 1.27 5.31
N ARG A 249 -6.64 0.05 5.84
CA ARG A 249 -5.79 -1.06 5.44
C ARG A 249 -6.52 -2.01 4.51
N ALA A 250 -5.80 -2.49 3.50
CA ALA A 250 -6.20 -3.63 2.68
C ALA A 250 -4.98 -4.46 2.24
N TYR A 251 -5.22 -5.53 1.50
CA TYR A 251 -4.16 -6.35 0.93
C TYR A 251 -4.46 -6.70 -0.52
N VAL A 252 -3.41 -6.79 -1.32
CA VAL A 252 -3.43 -7.35 -2.68
C VAL A 252 -2.28 -8.32 -2.86
N THR A 253 -2.43 -9.27 -3.76
CA THR A 253 -1.34 -10.14 -4.20
C THR A 253 -1.17 -10.06 -5.71
N VAL A 254 0.08 -10.09 -6.16
CA VAL A 254 0.40 -10.27 -7.57
C VAL A 254 -0.03 -11.67 -8.00
N THR A 255 -1.05 -11.78 -8.84
CA THR A 255 -1.57 -13.07 -9.30
C THR A 255 -1.17 -13.41 -10.73
N ARG A 256 -0.67 -12.42 -11.47
CA ARG A 256 -0.12 -12.60 -12.81
C ARG A 256 0.99 -11.59 -13.05
N LEU A 257 2.04 -12.04 -13.72
CA LEU A 257 3.16 -11.23 -14.16
C LEU A 257 3.50 -11.65 -15.59
N CYS A 258 3.27 -10.78 -16.56
CA CYS A 258 3.66 -10.96 -17.96
C CYS A 258 4.77 -9.96 -18.26
N THR A 259 5.84 -10.41 -18.92
CA THR A 259 6.99 -9.54 -19.22
C THR A 259 7.52 -9.84 -20.60
N ARG A 260 8.33 -8.94 -21.15
CA ARG A 260 8.93 -9.13 -22.48
C ARG A 260 9.82 -10.38 -22.63
N GLU A 261 10.23 -11.00 -21.52
CA GLU A 261 10.95 -12.28 -21.53
C GLU A 261 10.08 -13.41 -22.11
N ASP A 262 8.76 -13.29 -22.00
CA ASP A 262 7.75 -14.15 -22.64
C ASP A 262 6.78 -13.26 -23.46
N ARG A 263 7.24 -12.85 -24.65
CA ARG A 263 6.48 -11.96 -25.55
C ARG A 263 5.12 -12.53 -25.93
N ASP A 264 5.06 -13.82 -26.23
CA ASP A 264 3.83 -14.47 -26.69
C ASP A 264 2.74 -14.46 -25.61
N ASP A 265 3.10 -14.64 -24.33
CA ASP A 265 2.14 -14.51 -23.23
C ASP A 265 1.75 -13.05 -22.96
N LEU A 266 2.71 -12.12 -23.02
CA LEU A 266 2.44 -10.69 -22.82
C LEU A 266 1.52 -10.11 -23.90
N ASP A 267 1.82 -10.38 -25.16
CA ASP A 267 1.04 -9.87 -26.29
C ASP A 267 -0.37 -10.46 -26.27
N ARG A 268 -0.52 -11.78 -26.00
CA ARG A 268 -1.83 -12.42 -25.81
C ARG A 268 -2.62 -11.81 -24.66
N TYR A 269 -1.97 -11.59 -23.51
CA TYR A 269 -2.61 -10.98 -22.35
C TYR A 269 -3.14 -9.57 -22.68
N VAL A 270 -2.34 -8.75 -23.36
CA VAL A 270 -2.72 -7.39 -23.74
C VAL A 270 -3.86 -7.40 -24.76
N ASP A 271 -3.82 -8.30 -25.74
CA ASP A 271 -4.89 -8.46 -26.73
C ASP A 271 -6.22 -8.86 -26.07
N GLU A 272 -6.19 -9.86 -25.18
CA GLU A 272 -7.36 -10.30 -24.42
C GLU A 272 -7.94 -9.16 -23.57
N LEU A 273 -7.08 -8.39 -22.89
CA LEU A 273 -7.49 -7.25 -22.07
C LEU A 273 -8.10 -6.12 -22.92
N ASN A 274 -7.47 -5.77 -24.04
CA ASN A 274 -7.96 -4.76 -24.97
C ASN A 274 -9.31 -5.17 -25.59
N VAL A 275 -9.47 -6.43 -25.98
CA VAL A 275 -10.74 -6.98 -26.49
C VAL A 275 -11.83 -6.94 -25.42
N ALA A 276 -11.52 -7.38 -24.20
CA ALA A 276 -12.46 -7.38 -23.09
C ALA A 276 -12.95 -5.96 -22.77
N LEU A 277 -12.04 -4.98 -22.70
CA LEU A 277 -12.42 -3.60 -22.40
C LEU A 277 -13.26 -2.98 -23.53
N ARG A 278 -12.88 -3.16 -24.80
CA ARG A 278 -13.71 -2.70 -25.95
C ARG A 278 -15.11 -3.31 -25.96
N THR A 279 -15.25 -4.55 -25.49
CA THR A 279 -16.53 -5.27 -25.50
C THR A 279 -17.42 -4.88 -24.31
N HIS A 280 -16.82 -4.72 -23.12
CA HIS A 280 -17.58 -4.57 -21.88
C HIS A 280 -17.61 -3.13 -21.33
N ALA A 281 -16.72 -2.25 -21.79
CA ALA A 281 -16.63 -0.85 -21.40
C ALA A 281 -16.10 0.02 -22.56
N PRO A 282 -16.86 0.15 -23.67
CA PRO A 282 -16.39 0.85 -24.88
C PRO A 282 -16.11 2.35 -24.70
N ASP A 283 -16.64 2.95 -23.63
CA ASP A 283 -16.41 4.36 -23.28
C ASP A 283 -15.08 4.58 -22.53
N GLU A 284 -14.46 3.52 -22.03
CA GLU A 284 -13.17 3.59 -21.34
C GLU A 284 -12.02 3.58 -22.37
N PRO A 285 -10.94 4.36 -22.16
CA PRO A 285 -9.77 4.32 -23.01
C PRO A 285 -9.17 2.92 -23.10
N GLN A 286 -8.67 2.56 -24.29
CA GLN A 286 -7.97 1.29 -24.49
C GLN A 286 -6.76 1.19 -23.54
N PRO A 287 -6.60 0.07 -22.80
CA PRO A 287 -5.51 -0.16 -21.85
C PRO A 287 -4.12 0.11 -22.44
N VAL A 288 -3.80 -0.55 -23.55
CA VAL A 288 -2.60 -0.33 -24.35
C VAL A 288 -3.02 0.19 -25.72
N PRO A 289 -2.75 1.46 -26.07
CA PRO A 289 -3.18 2.07 -27.32
C PRO A 289 -2.65 1.34 -28.56
N ASP A 290 -3.34 1.48 -29.68
CA ASP A 290 -2.88 0.93 -30.95
C ASP A 290 -1.51 1.52 -31.34
N GLY A 291 -0.62 0.67 -31.85
CA GLY A 291 0.76 1.06 -32.19
C GLY A 291 1.72 1.12 -31.00
N ALA A 292 1.24 0.93 -29.76
CA ALA A 292 2.10 0.78 -28.60
C ALA A 292 2.72 -0.62 -28.54
N VAL A 293 3.95 -0.70 -28.02
CA VAL A 293 4.65 -1.96 -27.75
C VAL A 293 4.52 -2.28 -26.25
N PRO A 294 3.81 -3.34 -25.85
CA PRO A 294 3.73 -3.69 -24.43
C PRO A 294 5.09 -4.18 -23.92
N VAL A 295 5.43 -3.87 -22.67
CA VAL A 295 6.71 -4.21 -22.04
C VAL A 295 6.52 -5.13 -20.82
N ALA A 296 5.52 -4.83 -19.99
CA ALA A 296 5.15 -5.66 -18.85
C ALA A 296 3.69 -5.43 -18.43
N ALA A 297 3.09 -6.45 -17.81
CA ALA A 297 1.78 -6.37 -17.16
C ALA A 297 1.80 -7.09 -15.80
N VAL A 298 1.18 -6.49 -14.78
CA VAL A 298 1.13 -7.02 -13.40
C VAL A 298 -0.30 -6.96 -12.87
N ASP A 299 -0.87 -8.11 -12.51
CA ASP A 299 -2.21 -8.19 -11.91
C ASP A 299 -2.11 -8.19 -10.39
N LEU A 300 -2.69 -7.17 -9.75
CA LEU A 300 -2.86 -7.04 -8.31
C LEU A 300 -4.30 -7.43 -7.94
N THR A 301 -4.47 -8.65 -7.44
CA THR A 301 -5.78 -9.15 -7.00
C THR A 301 -5.99 -8.89 -5.51
N SER A 302 -7.15 -8.35 -5.17
CA SER A 302 -7.55 -8.06 -3.78
C SER A 302 -7.72 -9.31 -2.92
N HIS A 303 -7.55 -9.14 -1.61
CA HIS A 303 -7.98 -10.10 -0.60
C HIS A 303 -9.30 -9.69 0.03
N ALA A 304 -10.00 -10.66 0.64
CA ALA A 304 -11.15 -10.39 1.47
C ALA A 304 -10.80 -9.34 2.55
N GLY A 305 -11.67 -8.34 2.71
CA GLY A 305 -11.43 -7.16 3.55
C GLY A 305 -10.88 -5.95 2.80
N HIS A 306 -10.63 -6.06 1.48
CA HIS A 306 -10.28 -4.90 0.64
C HIS A 306 -11.45 -3.90 0.55
N PHE A 307 -11.15 -2.60 0.59
CA PHE A 307 -12.17 -1.53 0.60
C PHE A 307 -13.00 -1.43 -0.70
N MET A 308 -12.54 -2.07 -1.77
CA MET A 308 -13.27 -2.20 -3.05
C MET A 308 -13.99 -3.55 -3.22
N GLY A 309 -13.93 -4.45 -2.24
CA GLY A 309 -14.43 -5.81 -2.38
C GLY A 309 -13.61 -6.62 -3.38
N SER A 310 -14.27 -7.45 -4.18
CA SER A 310 -13.66 -8.30 -5.20
C SER A 310 -13.14 -7.47 -6.37
N ALA A 311 -11.83 -7.23 -6.39
CA ALA A 311 -11.17 -6.35 -7.35
C ALA A 311 -9.84 -6.93 -7.87
N CYS A 312 -9.49 -6.52 -9.08
CA CYS A 312 -8.17 -6.71 -9.70
C CYS A 312 -7.73 -5.40 -10.35
N ASN A 313 -6.53 -4.93 -10.04
CA ASN A 313 -5.90 -3.78 -10.69
C ASN A 313 -4.69 -4.24 -11.50
N ARG A 314 -4.52 -3.70 -12.71
CA ARG A 314 -3.48 -4.11 -13.64
C ARG A 314 -2.52 -2.96 -13.84
N LEU A 315 -1.23 -3.17 -13.60
CA LEU A 315 -0.19 -2.21 -13.95
C LEU A 315 0.38 -2.60 -15.30
N LEU A 316 0.34 -1.68 -16.26
CA LEU A 316 0.78 -1.86 -17.64
C LEU A 316 1.94 -0.93 -17.91
N VAL A 317 3.02 -1.47 -18.46
CA VAL A 317 4.15 -0.70 -18.98
C VAL A 317 4.18 -0.92 -20.49
N TYR A 318 4.22 0.16 -21.26
CA TYR A 318 4.30 0.10 -22.72
C TYR A 318 5.08 1.27 -23.27
N GLU A 319 5.54 1.13 -24.51
CA GLU A 319 6.19 2.19 -25.27
C GLU A 319 5.29 2.64 -26.40
N LEU A 320 5.17 3.95 -26.62
CA LEU A 320 4.44 4.53 -27.73
C LEU A 320 5.22 5.74 -28.25
N GLU A 321 5.49 5.76 -29.55
CA GLU A 321 6.24 6.85 -30.21
C GLU A 321 7.60 7.15 -29.54
N GLY A 322 8.30 6.08 -29.11
CA GLY A 322 9.60 6.19 -28.46
C GLY A 322 9.57 6.72 -27.02
N LYS A 323 8.38 6.80 -26.40
CA LYS A 323 8.22 7.18 -24.98
C LYS A 323 7.65 6.03 -24.17
N ALA A 324 8.12 5.88 -22.94
CA ALA A 324 7.59 4.91 -21.99
C ALA A 324 6.39 5.46 -21.23
N TYR A 325 5.42 4.59 -20.95
CA TYR A 325 4.22 4.92 -20.18
C TYR A 325 3.95 3.84 -19.13
N LEU A 326 3.52 4.29 -17.95
CA LEU A 326 2.98 3.45 -16.89
C LEU A 326 1.50 3.77 -16.70
N ARG A 327 0.64 2.75 -16.74
CA ARG A 327 -0.80 2.91 -16.62
C ARG A 327 -1.40 1.86 -15.71
N ALA A 328 -2.49 2.22 -15.04
CA ALA A 328 -3.31 1.27 -14.31
C ALA A 328 -4.64 1.00 -15.04
N VAL A 329 -5.18 -0.21 -14.88
CA VAL A 329 -6.54 -0.59 -15.31
C VAL A 329 -7.21 -1.42 -14.21
N GLY A 330 -8.29 -0.88 -13.66
CA GLY A 330 -9.06 -1.50 -12.58
C GLY A 330 -10.28 -2.26 -13.08
N THR A 331 -10.57 -3.38 -12.44
CA THR A 331 -11.84 -4.10 -12.56
C THR A 331 -12.34 -4.53 -11.19
N TRP A 332 -13.61 -4.30 -10.89
CA TRP A 332 -14.22 -4.77 -9.64
C TRP A 332 -15.68 -5.13 -9.82
N ASP A 333 -16.15 -6.05 -8.97
CA ASP A 333 -17.56 -6.41 -8.89
C ASP A 333 -18.39 -5.27 -8.27
N PRO A 334 -19.72 -5.23 -8.48
CA PRO A 334 -20.59 -4.30 -7.78
C PRO A 334 -20.33 -4.33 -6.27
N MET A 335 -19.95 -3.18 -5.72
CA MET A 335 -19.63 -3.10 -4.29
C MET A 335 -20.89 -3.30 -3.45
N PRO A 336 -20.84 -4.12 -2.38
CA PRO A 336 -21.90 -4.14 -1.39
C PRO A 336 -22.17 -2.73 -0.87
N TRP A 337 -23.44 -2.38 -0.63
CA TRP A 337 -23.89 -1.01 -0.35
C TRP A 337 -23.04 -0.24 0.68
N HIS A 338 -22.51 -0.92 1.71
CA HIS A 338 -21.74 -0.29 2.77
C HIS A 338 -20.31 0.07 2.31
N LEU A 339 -19.69 -0.76 1.47
CA LEU A 339 -18.42 -0.45 0.82
C LEU A 339 -18.61 0.65 -0.23
N ASP A 340 -19.68 0.56 -1.03
CA ASP A 340 -20.03 1.60 -2.01
C ASP A 340 -20.16 2.99 -1.36
N ARG A 341 -20.80 3.08 -0.19
CA ARG A 341 -20.89 4.34 0.57
C ARG A 341 -19.54 4.88 1.01
N ILE A 342 -18.64 4.02 1.50
CA ILE A 342 -17.30 4.41 1.92
C ILE A 342 -16.47 4.83 0.70
N TYR A 343 -16.53 4.04 -0.36
CA TYR A 343 -15.86 4.31 -1.63
C TYR A 343 -16.32 5.64 -2.20
N THR A 344 -17.61 5.83 -2.45
CA THR A 344 -18.15 7.07 -3.02
C THR A 344 -17.82 8.31 -2.19
N ARG A 345 -17.81 8.19 -0.85
CA ARG A 345 -17.54 9.34 0.04
C ARG A 345 -16.06 9.67 0.22
N ALA A 346 -15.19 8.66 0.30
CA ALA A 346 -13.81 8.83 0.74
C ALA A 346 -12.77 8.06 -0.10
N GLY A 347 -13.18 6.97 -0.75
CA GLY A 347 -12.27 6.07 -1.48
C GLY A 347 -12.14 6.36 -2.97
N ARG A 348 -13.18 6.90 -3.63
CA ARG A 348 -13.23 7.11 -5.08
C ARG A 348 -12.08 8.02 -5.50
N TYR A 349 -12.06 9.24 -4.98
CA TYR A 349 -10.98 10.18 -5.27
C TYR A 349 -9.60 9.58 -4.99
N ALA A 350 -9.40 8.96 -3.82
CA ALA A 350 -8.12 8.38 -3.45
C ALA A 350 -7.67 7.27 -4.42
N GLN A 351 -8.55 6.35 -4.77
CA GLN A 351 -8.27 5.30 -5.75
C GLN A 351 -7.87 5.90 -7.10
N HIS A 352 -8.61 6.90 -7.54
CA HIS A 352 -8.44 7.57 -8.82
C HIS A 352 -7.11 8.35 -8.90
N ALA A 353 -6.82 9.19 -7.91
CA ALA A 353 -5.58 9.94 -7.85
C ALA A 353 -4.36 9.03 -7.66
N PHE A 354 -4.51 7.94 -6.89
CA PHE A 354 -3.38 7.06 -6.56
C PHE A 354 -2.80 6.41 -7.82
N TRP A 355 -3.68 6.08 -8.77
CA TRP A 355 -3.36 5.39 -10.00
C TRP A 355 -3.06 6.27 -11.21
N GLY A 356 -2.71 7.54 -11.00
CA GLY A 356 -2.20 8.40 -12.09
C GLY A 356 -3.11 9.54 -12.47
N MET A 357 -4.19 9.80 -11.73
CA MET A 357 -4.92 11.05 -11.89
C MET A 357 -4.37 12.13 -10.97
N GLU A 358 -4.63 13.39 -11.34
CA GLU A 358 -4.29 14.57 -10.56
C GLU A 358 -2.78 14.82 -10.40
N SER A 359 -2.35 15.20 -9.20
CA SER A 359 -1.02 15.70 -8.94
C SER A 359 0.01 14.57 -8.74
N PRO A 360 1.28 14.78 -9.09
CA PRO A 360 2.35 13.83 -8.82
C PRO A 360 2.43 13.41 -7.35
N SER A 361 2.16 14.33 -6.41
CA SER A 361 2.18 14.04 -4.98
C SER A 361 1.13 13.03 -4.53
N GLU A 362 0.03 12.91 -5.27
CA GLU A 362 -1.10 12.01 -4.96
C GLU A 362 -0.95 10.65 -5.64
N SER A 363 -0.15 10.53 -6.69
CA SER A 363 -0.08 9.31 -7.50
C SER A 363 1.19 8.50 -7.28
N MET A 364 1.05 7.22 -6.90
CA MET A 364 2.20 6.30 -6.84
C MET A 364 2.82 6.08 -8.23
N LEU A 365 2.02 6.08 -9.30
CA LEU A 365 2.54 5.93 -10.66
C LEU A 365 3.45 7.10 -11.05
N HIS A 366 3.06 8.33 -10.73
CA HIS A 366 3.94 9.50 -10.92
C HIS A 366 5.20 9.42 -10.06
N GLN A 367 5.11 8.92 -8.82
CA GLN A 367 6.28 8.75 -7.98
C GLN A 367 7.27 7.70 -8.53
N ILE A 368 6.78 6.63 -9.15
CA ILE A 368 7.61 5.67 -9.90
C ILE A 368 8.22 6.33 -11.14
N ALA A 369 7.42 7.08 -11.91
CA ALA A 369 7.89 7.77 -13.10
C ALA A 369 9.03 8.77 -12.76
N LEU A 370 8.88 9.54 -11.68
CA LEU A 370 9.90 10.48 -11.20
C LEU A 370 11.22 9.80 -10.80
N ASP A 371 11.17 8.65 -10.09
CA ASP A 371 12.38 7.89 -9.73
C ASP A 371 13.11 7.31 -10.96
N THR A 372 12.39 7.14 -12.08
CA THR A 372 12.89 6.55 -13.33
C THR A 372 13.20 7.60 -14.40
N GLY A 373 13.29 8.87 -14.02
CA GLY A 373 13.68 9.97 -14.92
C GLY A 373 12.54 10.54 -15.78
N GLY A 374 11.29 10.20 -15.46
CA GLY A 374 10.11 10.83 -16.03
C GLY A 374 9.92 12.27 -15.57
N VAL A 375 9.12 13.03 -16.32
CA VAL A 375 8.73 14.40 -15.96
C VAL A 375 7.32 14.35 -15.37
N ALA A 376 7.14 15.00 -14.22
CA ALA A 376 5.87 15.12 -13.51
C ALA A 376 4.82 15.94 -14.28
#